data_AF-A0A8D4UW94-F1
#
_entry.id   AF-A0A8D4UW94-F1
#
_cell.length_a   1.000
_cell.length_b   1.000
_cell.length_c   1.000
_cell.angle_alpha   90.00
_cell.angle_beta   90.00
_cell.angle_gamma   90.00
#
_symmetry.space_group_name_H-M   'P 1'
#
loop_
_entity.id
_entity.type
_entity.pdbx_description
1 polymer ?
#
loop_
_entity_poly.entity_id
_entity_poly.type
_entity_poly.pdbx_seq_one_letter_code
_entity_poly.pdbx_strand_id
1 'polypeptide(L)'
;MADIRVRNLSQEAAESCYEAYLKGERPKEGTILVSGPVVVFTSDTFEMKGETLEDGEEKFVSILDNEAKSRAALCEYKNGRRLPAGAALAAMKEGYFAFQSEYMNEEGTPFTLSFDPLEEVMTAQEAGKLYGIPAKNIEKDCESAGLESPLKQGETRHSGNVWLLQKSAAERAYADKEGKTYAVNPLLLVFSTVEGADIWNRDSGVVRSAAGGAGHMNARMHEEERKKSGRVWLVTRSAMERLFGQALPNKMKEAMKGI
;
A
#
# COMPACT_ATOMS: atom_id res chain seq x y z
N MET A 1 -2.68 -0.95 13.09
CA MET A 1 -2.42 0.17 12.17
C MET A 1 -1.09 0.81 12.54
N ALA A 2 -0.28 1.17 11.56
CA ALA A 2 0.93 1.96 11.80
C ALA A 2 0.56 3.42 12.10
N ASP A 3 1.25 4.06 13.04
CA ASP A 3 1.20 5.50 13.27
C ASP A 3 2.19 6.17 12.33
N ILE A 4 1.68 6.75 11.25
CA ILE A 4 2.49 7.33 10.17
C ILE A 4 2.57 8.83 10.35
N ARG A 5 3.81 9.35 10.36
CA ARG A 5 4.12 10.76 10.57
C ARG A 5 5.01 11.30 9.45
N VAL A 6 4.93 12.60 9.22
CA VAL A 6 5.73 13.31 8.22
C VAL A 6 6.49 14.44 8.89
N ARG A 7 7.73 14.65 8.47
CA ARG A 7 8.57 15.76 8.94
C ARG A 7 9.42 16.30 7.80
N ASN A 8 9.35 17.60 7.56
CA ASN A 8 10.17 18.32 6.57
C ASN A 8 10.04 17.78 5.12
N LEU A 9 8.92 17.16 4.75
CA LEU A 9 8.63 16.73 3.38
C LEU A 9 7.41 17.46 2.81
N SER A 10 7.40 17.65 1.49
CA SER A 10 6.19 18.01 0.77
C SER A 10 5.18 16.85 0.81
N GLN A 11 3.90 17.15 0.56
CA GLN A 11 2.84 16.13 0.48
C GLN A 11 3.17 15.06 -0.57
N GLU A 12 3.64 15.48 -1.74
CA GLU A 12 3.99 14.57 -2.86
C GLU A 12 5.17 13.65 -2.52
N ALA A 13 6.22 14.18 -1.86
CA ALA A 13 7.35 13.38 -1.43
C ALA A 13 6.98 12.40 -0.31
N ALA A 14 6.13 12.82 0.63
CA ALA A 14 5.60 11.95 1.68
C ALA A 14 4.73 10.82 1.11
N GLU A 15 3.91 11.12 0.11
CA GLU A 15 3.14 10.13 -0.64
C GLU A 15 4.05 9.15 -1.40
N SER A 16 5.10 9.64 -2.04
CA SER A 16 6.09 8.76 -2.69
C SER A 16 6.79 7.83 -1.70
N CYS A 17 7.16 8.33 -0.52
CA CYS A 17 7.67 7.52 0.59
C CYS A 17 6.64 6.49 1.06
N TYR A 18 5.36 6.87 1.13
CA TYR A 18 4.29 5.96 1.52
C TYR A 18 4.10 4.83 0.51
N GLU A 19 4.12 5.11 -0.80
CA GLU A 19 4.07 4.06 -1.82
C GLU A 19 5.25 3.08 -1.68
N ALA A 20 6.47 3.59 -1.53
CA ALA A 20 7.65 2.75 -1.34
C ALA A 20 7.54 1.90 -0.06
N TYR A 21 7.05 2.47 1.04
CA TYR A 21 6.77 1.76 2.29
C TYR A 21 5.75 0.62 2.09
N LEU A 22 4.67 0.87 1.36
CA LEU A 22 3.63 -0.14 1.09
C LEU A 22 4.15 -1.32 0.26
N LYS A 23 5.14 -1.07 -0.61
CA LYS A 23 5.82 -2.06 -1.46
C LYS A 23 7.01 -2.74 -0.77
N GLY A 24 7.48 -2.19 0.36
CA GLY A 24 8.70 -2.66 1.04
C GLY A 24 9.98 -2.30 0.29
N GLU A 25 9.93 -1.24 -0.52
CA GLU A 25 11.00 -0.77 -1.39
C GLU A 25 11.69 0.48 -0.81
N ARG A 26 12.80 0.89 -1.41
CA ARG A 26 13.46 2.16 -1.07
C ARG A 26 12.70 3.33 -1.69
N PRO A 27 12.55 4.46 -0.97
CA PRO A 27 11.97 5.65 -1.54
C PRO A 27 12.89 6.23 -2.63
N LYS A 28 12.30 6.91 -3.62
CA LYS A 28 13.07 7.64 -4.65
C LYS A 28 13.65 8.95 -4.12
N GLU A 29 12.96 9.55 -3.15
CA GLU A 29 13.31 10.78 -2.46
C GLU A 29 12.84 10.67 -1.00
N GLY A 30 13.60 11.26 -0.07
CA GLY A 30 13.33 11.19 1.36
C GLY A 30 13.77 9.88 2.00
N THR A 31 13.44 9.76 3.27
CA THR A 31 13.84 8.68 4.17
C THR A 31 12.61 8.12 4.87
N ILE A 32 12.47 6.81 4.87
CA ILE A 32 11.45 6.09 5.64
C ILE A 32 12.11 5.52 6.89
N LEU A 33 11.67 5.95 8.07
CA LEU A 33 12.07 5.38 9.35
C LEU A 33 10.94 4.50 9.89
N VAL A 34 11.25 3.28 10.30
CA VAL A 34 10.27 2.34 10.88
C VAL A 34 10.78 1.83 12.22
N SER A 35 9.94 1.92 13.25
CA SER A 35 10.18 1.32 14.57
C SER A 35 8.86 0.89 15.20
N GLY A 36 8.72 -0.40 15.50
CA GLY A 36 7.49 -0.93 16.08
C GLY A 36 6.24 -0.56 15.26
N PRO A 37 5.24 0.14 15.83
CA PRO A 37 4.08 0.62 15.09
C PRO A 37 4.29 1.98 14.40
N VAL A 38 5.40 2.68 14.63
CA VAL A 38 5.61 4.05 14.15
C VAL A 38 6.39 4.04 12.83
N VAL A 39 5.94 4.87 11.90
CA VAL A 39 6.62 5.13 10.62
C VAL A 39 6.76 6.64 10.46
N VAL A 40 7.97 7.11 10.13
CA VAL A 40 8.23 8.54 9.88
C VAL A 40 8.79 8.72 8.48
N PHE A 41 8.17 9.58 7.68
CA PHE A 41 8.71 10.05 6.41
C PHE A 41 9.40 11.38 6.62
N THR A 42 10.67 11.48 6.24
CA THR A 42 11.45 12.71 6.46
C THR A 42 12.44 13.01 5.35
N SER A 43 12.80 14.28 5.18
CA SER A 43 13.90 14.70 4.30
C SER A 43 15.28 14.46 4.92
N ASP A 44 15.33 14.16 6.22
CA ASP A 44 16.59 14.00 6.93
C ASP A 44 17.36 12.79 6.39
N THR A 45 18.65 12.98 6.15
CA THR A 45 19.55 11.90 5.80
C THR A 45 19.96 11.14 7.05
N PHE A 46 20.02 9.81 6.93
CA PHE A 46 20.38 8.94 8.02
C PHE A 46 21.74 8.29 7.74
N GLU A 47 22.81 8.91 8.22
CA GLU A 47 24.15 8.36 8.10
C GLU A 47 24.67 7.95 9.48
N MET A 48 24.94 6.66 9.63
CA MET A 48 25.56 6.14 10.82
C MET A 48 26.65 5.13 10.48
N LYS A 49 27.74 5.14 11.26
CA LYS A 49 28.83 4.19 11.11
C LYS A 49 28.44 2.86 11.77
N GLY A 50 28.39 1.80 10.97
CA GLY A 50 28.06 0.45 11.42
C GLY A 50 28.76 -0.61 10.58
N GLU A 51 28.40 -1.87 10.82
CA GLU A 51 28.86 -3.00 10.02
C GLU A 51 28.06 -3.09 8.73
N THR A 52 28.75 -3.23 7.59
CA THR A 52 28.09 -3.46 6.30
C THR A 52 27.79 -4.95 6.16
N LEU A 53 26.51 -5.29 6.05
CA LEU A 53 26.01 -6.63 5.83
C LEU A 53 25.46 -6.77 4.41
N GLU A 54 25.46 -8.00 3.89
CA GLU A 54 24.96 -8.34 2.57
C GLU A 54 23.71 -9.23 2.67
N ASP A 55 22.63 -8.86 1.97
CA ASP A 55 21.36 -9.59 1.84
C ASP A 55 21.06 -9.81 0.35
N GLY A 56 21.58 -10.91 -0.20
CA GLY A 56 21.58 -11.14 -1.65
C GLY A 56 22.48 -10.12 -2.37
N GLU A 57 21.91 -9.35 -3.30
CA GLU A 57 22.64 -8.30 -4.02
C GLU A 57 22.62 -6.94 -3.29
N GLU A 58 21.83 -6.80 -2.22
CA GLU A 58 21.72 -5.55 -1.48
C GLU A 58 22.68 -5.50 -0.30
N LYS A 59 23.31 -4.33 -0.13
CA LYS A 59 24.14 -4.00 1.03
C LYS A 59 23.37 -3.08 1.96
N PHE A 60 23.48 -3.33 3.25
CA PHE A 60 22.87 -2.48 4.28
C PHE A 60 23.81 -2.33 5.47
N VAL A 61 23.68 -1.21 6.18
CA VAL A 61 24.50 -0.92 7.36
C VAL A 61 23.74 -1.31 8.61
N SER A 62 24.40 -1.95 9.55
CA SER A 62 23.81 -2.34 10.82
C SER A 62 24.60 -1.85 12.03
N ILE A 63 23.85 -1.45 13.05
CA ILE A 63 24.33 -1.01 14.37
C ILE A 63 23.51 -1.72 15.46
N LEU A 64 22.92 -2.85 15.10
CA LEU A 64 22.27 -3.73 16.06
C LEU A 64 23.33 -4.62 16.70
N ASP A 65 22.98 -5.13 17.87
CA ASP A 65 23.77 -6.04 18.69
C ASP A 65 23.92 -7.45 18.07
N ASN A 66 23.15 -7.76 17.03
CA ASN A 66 23.05 -9.10 16.46
C ASN A 66 22.74 -9.07 14.97
N GLU A 67 23.60 -9.67 14.14
CA GLU A 67 23.44 -9.79 12.69
C GLU A 67 22.11 -10.45 12.29
N ALA A 68 21.68 -11.50 13.00
CA ALA A 68 20.41 -12.18 12.72
C ALA A 68 19.22 -11.25 12.94
N LYS A 69 19.29 -10.36 13.95
CA LYS A 69 18.28 -9.32 14.19
C LYS A 69 18.28 -8.27 13.07
N SER A 70 19.45 -7.92 12.56
CA SER A 70 19.62 -6.99 11.44
C SER A 70 19.03 -7.53 10.14
N ARG A 71 19.34 -8.78 9.80
CA ARG A 71 18.77 -9.48 8.64
C ARG A 71 17.26 -9.65 8.78
N ALA A 72 16.79 -10.00 9.97
CA ALA A 72 15.36 -10.09 10.25
C ALA A 72 14.68 -8.72 10.06
N ALA A 73 15.25 -7.62 10.56
CA ALA A 73 14.67 -6.29 10.39
C ALA A 73 14.50 -5.91 8.90
N LEU A 74 15.53 -6.13 8.08
CA LEU A 74 15.44 -5.87 6.63
C LEU A 74 14.40 -6.77 5.96
N CYS A 75 14.40 -8.07 6.27
CA CYS A 75 13.46 -9.03 5.72
C CYS A 75 12.00 -8.68 6.08
N GLU A 76 11.74 -8.33 7.34
CA GLU A 76 10.40 -7.95 7.81
C GLU A 76 9.94 -6.63 7.17
N TYR A 77 10.82 -5.64 7.01
CA TYR A 77 10.52 -4.41 6.29
C TYR A 77 10.08 -4.68 4.85
N LYS A 78 10.88 -5.45 4.09
CA LYS A 78 10.57 -5.83 2.69
C LYS A 78 9.31 -6.69 2.55
N ASN A 79 8.82 -7.25 3.66
CA ASN A 79 7.60 -8.04 3.72
C ASN A 79 6.41 -7.24 4.26
N GLY A 80 6.57 -5.94 4.54
CA GLY A 80 5.53 -5.10 5.14
C GLY A 80 5.11 -5.56 6.53
N ARG A 81 6.00 -6.26 7.24
CA ARG A 81 5.78 -6.80 8.58
C ARG A 81 6.42 -5.92 9.65
N ARG A 82 6.11 -6.22 10.92
CA ARG A 82 6.64 -5.47 12.07
C ARG A 82 8.07 -5.89 12.29
N LEU A 83 8.93 -4.92 12.57
CA LEU A 83 10.33 -5.18 12.88
C LEU A 83 10.47 -5.94 14.21
N PRO A 84 11.59 -6.67 14.40
CA PRO A 84 11.94 -7.26 15.69
C PRO A 84 11.92 -6.22 16.82
N ALA A 85 11.60 -6.65 18.04
CA ALA A 85 11.55 -5.76 19.19
C ALA A 85 12.90 -5.05 19.41
N GLY A 86 12.84 -3.74 19.64
CA GLY A 86 14.02 -2.89 19.81
C GLY A 86 14.78 -2.59 18.52
N ALA A 87 14.35 -3.09 17.36
CA ALA A 87 14.95 -2.74 16.07
C ALA A 87 14.17 -1.60 15.38
N ALA A 88 14.92 -0.69 14.78
CA ALA A 88 14.43 0.28 13.82
C ALA A 88 15.19 0.12 12.49
N LEU A 89 14.56 0.59 11.41
CA LEU A 89 15.13 0.55 10.07
C LEU A 89 14.88 1.87 9.34
N ALA A 90 15.95 2.43 8.76
CA ALA A 90 15.87 3.52 7.81
C ALA A 90 16.03 2.99 6.39
N ALA A 91 15.10 3.32 5.51
CA ALA A 91 15.19 3.06 4.08
C ALA A 91 15.34 4.39 3.34
N MET A 92 16.44 4.53 2.60
CA MET A 92 16.79 5.70 1.81
C MET A 92 17.11 5.28 0.38
N LYS A 93 17.20 6.25 -0.53
CA LYS A 93 17.65 6.02 -1.90
C LYS A 93 19.04 5.38 -1.96
N GLU A 94 19.91 5.65 -1.00
CA GLU A 94 21.29 5.18 -0.94
C GLU A 94 21.40 3.75 -0.39
N GLY A 95 20.44 3.31 0.43
CA GLY A 95 20.47 2.00 1.05
C GLY A 95 19.60 1.88 2.29
N TYR A 96 19.84 0.81 3.05
CA TYR A 96 19.12 0.51 4.28
C TYR A 96 20.05 0.59 5.50
N PHE A 97 19.51 1.02 6.63
CA PHE A 97 20.23 1.11 7.91
C PHE A 97 19.39 0.48 9.02
N ALA A 98 19.90 -0.56 9.68
CA ALA A 98 19.25 -1.20 10.82
C ALA A 98 19.92 -0.76 12.13
N PHE A 99 19.15 -0.19 13.07
CA PHE A 99 19.68 0.43 14.29
C PHE A 99 18.74 0.21 15.49
N GLN A 100 19.20 0.51 16.71
CA GLN A 100 18.36 0.38 17.91
C GLN A 100 17.24 1.41 17.91
N SER A 101 16.01 1.00 18.25
CA SER A 101 14.82 1.86 18.19
C SER A 101 14.92 3.12 19.07
N GLU A 102 15.74 3.09 20.11
CA GLU A 102 15.98 4.22 21.02
C GLU A 102 16.58 5.45 20.32
N TYR A 103 17.25 5.25 19.17
CA TYR A 103 17.81 6.34 18.38
C TYR A 103 16.82 6.89 17.34
N MET A 104 15.62 6.34 17.23
CA MET A 104 14.62 6.84 16.30
C MET A 104 13.97 8.11 16.83
N ASN A 105 14.02 9.18 16.04
CA ASN A 105 13.20 10.35 16.29
C ASN A 105 11.81 10.14 15.67
N GLU A 106 10.79 10.06 16.53
CA GLU A 106 9.40 9.85 16.14
C GLU A 106 8.62 11.16 15.89
N GLU A 107 9.25 12.34 15.99
CA GLU A 107 8.59 13.63 15.77
C GLU A 107 8.09 13.79 14.34
N GLY A 108 6.89 14.37 14.21
CA GLY A 108 6.28 14.69 12.93
C GLY A 108 4.78 14.93 13.09
N THR A 109 4.14 15.40 12.03
CA THR A 109 2.69 15.54 11.95
C THR A 109 2.06 14.27 11.39
N PRO A 110 0.84 13.88 11.81
CA PRO A 110 0.16 12.73 11.22
C PRO A 110 0.06 12.82 9.69
N PHE A 111 0.36 11.72 9.01
CA PHE A 111 0.25 11.62 7.56
C PHE A 111 -1.22 11.43 7.13
N THR A 112 -1.62 12.15 6.10
CA THR A 112 -2.90 11.97 5.40
C THR A 112 -2.67 11.99 3.90
N LEU A 113 -3.43 11.19 3.15
CA LEU A 113 -3.40 11.23 1.68
C LEU A 113 -4.06 12.51 1.17
N SER A 114 -3.59 13.01 0.03
CA SER A 114 -4.18 14.15 -0.68
C SER A 114 -5.50 13.83 -1.40
N PHE A 115 -5.89 12.55 -1.42
CA PHE A 115 -7.10 12.04 -2.06
C PHE A 115 -7.75 10.93 -1.24
N ASP A 116 -9.01 10.64 -1.52
CA ASP A 116 -9.72 9.47 -0.99
C ASP A 116 -9.49 8.26 -1.92
N PRO A 117 -8.79 7.20 -1.48
CA PRO A 117 -8.54 6.03 -2.31
C PRO A 117 -9.79 5.35 -2.85
N LEU A 118 -10.90 5.35 -2.08
CA LEU A 118 -12.15 4.70 -2.51
C LEU A 118 -12.84 5.47 -3.65
N GLU A 119 -12.57 6.76 -3.78
CA GLU A 119 -13.09 7.58 -4.89
C GLU A 119 -12.23 7.49 -6.15
N GLU A 120 -10.98 7.05 -6.02
CA GLU A 120 -10.02 6.93 -7.12
C GLU A 120 -9.85 5.50 -7.65
N VAL A 121 -10.55 4.53 -7.06
CA VAL A 121 -10.65 3.15 -7.55
C VAL A 121 -12.10 2.82 -7.88
N MET A 122 -12.32 2.20 -9.05
CA MET A 122 -13.64 1.74 -9.47
C MET A 122 -13.57 0.33 -10.04
N THR A 123 -14.72 -0.34 -10.10
CA THR A 123 -14.82 -1.62 -10.83
C THR A 123 -15.12 -1.42 -12.31
N ALA A 124 -14.84 -2.42 -13.14
CA ALA A 124 -15.24 -2.40 -14.55
C ALA A 124 -16.77 -2.22 -14.74
N GLN A 125 -17.59 -2.69 -13.80
CA GLN A 125 -19.04 -2.47 -13.83
C GLN A 125 -19.42 -1.01 -13.58
N GLU A 126 -18.77 -0.36 -12.61
CA GLU A 126 -18.96 1.07 -12.35
C GLU A 126 -18.50 1.92 -13.52
N ALA A 127 -17.30 1.65 -14.05
CA ALA A 127 -16.77 2.31 -15.23
C ALA A 127 -17.71 2.13 -16.43
N GLY A 128 -18.20 0.92 -16.67
CA GLY A 128 -19.09 0.64 -17.80
C GLY A 128 -20.41 1.41 -17.71
N LYS A 129 -20.97 1.53 -16.50
CA LYS A 129 -22.15 2.35 -16.26
C LYS A 129 -21.86 3.85 -16.45
N LEU A 130 -20.69 4.32 -16.02
CA LEU A 130 -20.31 5.73 -16.07
C LEU A 130 -20.04 6.21 -17.49
N TYR A 131 -19.32 5.41 -18.28
CA TYR A 131 -18.88 5.79 -19.64
C TYR A 131 -19.76 5.20 -20.75
N GLY A 132 -20.81 4.44 -20.43
CA GLY A 132 -21.71 3.84 -21.41
C GLY A 132 -21.09 2.69 -22.22
N ILE A 133 -20.02 2.07 -21.70
CA ILE A 133 -19.29 0.97 -22.33
C ILE A 133 -19.71 -0.34 -21.67
N PRO A 134 -19.95 -1.44 -22.41
CA PRO A 134 -20.21 -2.74 -21.80
C PRO A 134 -19.08 -3.16 -20.87
N ALA A 135 -19.38 -3.55 -19.63
CA ALA A 135 -18.36 -3.91 -18.63
C ALA A 135 -17.38 -4.98 -19.15
N LYS A 136 -17.85 -5.95 -19.94
CA LYS A 136 -17.01 -6.98 -20.58
C LYS A 136 -15.93 -6.41 -21.50
N ASN A 137 -16.17 -5.27 -22.14
CA ASN A 137 -15.16 -4.63 -22.98
C ASN A 137 -14.08 -3.99 -22.10
N ILE A 138 -14.48 -3.34 -21.01
CA ILE A 138 -13.54 -2.77 -20.03
C ILE A 138 -12.72 -3.89 -19.36
N GLU A 139 -13.34 -5.03 -19.04
CA GLU A 139 -12.62 -6.19 -18.50
C GLU A 139 -11.55 -6.71 -19.49
N LYS A 140 -11.85 -6.77 -20.79
CA LYS A 140 -10.86 -7.11 -21.83
C LYS A 140 -9.73 -6.08 -21.92
N ASP A 141 -10.06 -4.79 -21.83
CA ASP A 141 -9.05 -3.73 -21.81
C ASP A 141 -8.17 -3.84 -20.56
N CYS A 142 -8.73 -4.30 -19.43
CA CYS A 142 -7.96 -4.54 -18.22
C CYS A 142 -7.02 -5.74 -18.37
N GLU A 143 -7.49 -6.83 -18.98
CA GLU A 143 -6.70 -8.03 -19.29
C GLU A 143 -5.50 -7.72 -20.21
N SER A 144 -5.67 -6.81 -21.16
CA SER A 144 -4.64 -6.40 -22.12
C SER A 144 -3.91 -5.09 -21.75
N ALA A 145 -4.02 -4.64 -20.50
CA ALA A 145 -3.39 -3.41 -20.04
C ALA A 145 -1.86 -3.41 -20.23
N GLY A 146 -1.34 -2.33 -20.81
CA GLY A 146 0.08 -2.22 -21.19
C GLY A 146 0.44 -2.87 -22.53
N LEU A 147 -0.53 -3.42 -23.26
CA LEU A 147 -0.38 -3.98 -24.60
C LEU A 147 -1.23 -3.19 -25.62
N GLU A 148 -2.29 -3.79 -26.16
CA GLU A 148 -3.18 -3.21 -27.16
C GLU A 148 -4.34 -2.38 -26.55
N SER A 149 -4.37 -2.28 -25.22
CA SER A 149 -5.39 -1.59 -24.44
C SER A 149 -5.18 -0.08 -24.35
N PRO A 150 -6.26 0.72 -24.21
CA PRO A 150 -6.14 2.12 -23.80
C PRO A 150 -5.63 2.29 -22.35
N LEU A 151 -5.66 1.23 -21.54
CA LEU A 151 -5.13 1.20 -20.17
C LEU A 151 -3.65 0.78 -20.16
N LYS A 152 -2.86 1.42 -19.31
CA LYS A 152 -1.44 1.15 -19.13
C LYS A 152 -1.21 0.11 -18.03
N GLN A 153 -0.03 -0.49 -18.04
CA GLN A 153 0.40 -1.36 -16.94
C GLN A 153 0.38 -0.59 -15.60
N GLY A 154 -0.10 -1.23 -14.54
CA GLY A 154 -0.23 -0.63 -13.20
C GLY A 154 -1.48 0.21 -12.96
N GLU A 155 -2.29 0.46 -13.99
CA GLU A 155 -3.55 1.22 -13.87
C GLU A 155 -4.77 0.33 -13.55
N THR A 156 -4.60 -1.00 -13.57
CA THR A 156 -5.65 -1.98 -13.34
C THR A 156 -5.11 -3.23 -12.64
N ARG A 157 -6.00 -3.95 -11.96
CA ARG A 157 -5.70 -5.22 -11.30
C ARG A 157 -6.94 -6.09 -11.14
N HIS A 158 -6.75 -7.39 -11.30
CA HIS A 158 -7.77 -8.38 -10.99
C HIS A 158 -7.83 -8.63 -9.47
N SER A 159 -8.88 -8.14 -8.82
CA SER A 159 -9.11 -8.23 -7.38
C SER A 159 -10.17 -9.27 -7.07
N GLY A 160 -9.74 -10.51 -6.80
CA GLY A 160 -10.64 -11.62 -6.51
C GLY A 160 -11.43 -12.04 -7.74
N ASN A 161 -12.66 -11.56 -7.89
CA ASN A 161 -13.55 -11.87 -9.02
C ASN A 161 -13.99 -10.64 -9.83
N VAL A 162 -13.34 -9.49 -9.61
CA VAL A 162 -13.61 -8.26 -10.33
C VAL A 162 -12.32 -7.57 -10.75
N TRP A 163 -12.38 -6.82 -11.85
CA TRP A 163 -11.33 -5.89 -12.22
C TRP A 163 -11.52 -4.56 -11.48
N LEU A 164 -10.45 -4.11 -10.83
CA LEU A 164 -10.31 -2.76 -10.28
C LEU A 164 -9.43 -1.95 -11.22
N LEU A 165 -9.84 -0.71 -11.48
CA LEU A 165 -9.09 0.23 -12.29
C LEU A 165 -9.04 1.59 -11.60
N GLN A 166 -7.96 2.30 -11.86
CA GLN A 166 -7.84 3.70 -11.45
C GLN A 166 -8.87 4.55 -12.19
N LYS A 167 -9.56 5.43 -11.46
CA LYS A 167 -10.51 6.37 -12.05
C LYS A 167 -9.88 7.27 -13.10
N SER A 168 -8.68 7.80 -12.82
CA SER A 168 -7.93 8.64 -13.75
C SER A 168 -7.58 7.91 -15.05
N ALA A 169 -7.25 6.62 -14.98
CA ALA A 169 -7.01 5.79 -16.16
C ALA A 169 -8.29 5.61 -16.98
N ALA A 170 -9.43 5.39 -16.32
CA ALA A 170 -10.73 5.29 -16.98
C ALA A 170 -11.14 6.60 -17.67
N GLU A 171 -10.95 7.74 -17.00
CA GLU A 171 -11.21 9.08 -17.54
C GLU A 171 -10.39 9.35 -18.80
N ARG A 172 -9.11 8.96 -18.77
CA ARG A 172 -8.20 9.07 -19.92
C ARG A 172 -8.58 8.13 -21.04
N ALA A 173 -8.96 6.89 -20.73
CA ALA A 173 -9.25 5.86 -21.73
C ALA A 173 -10.62 6.04 -22.41
N TYR A 174 -11.62 6.52 -21.68
CA TYR A 174 -13.03 6.43 -22.11
C TYR A 174 -13.78 7.76 -22.13
N ALA A 175 -13.20 8.85 -21.61
CA ALA A 175 -13.83 10.16 -21.59
C ALA A 175 -12.99 11.28 -22.21
N ASP A 176 -11.83 10.95 -22.81
CA ASP A 176 -10.87 11.90 -23.39
C ASP A 176 -10.52 13.05 -22.44
N LYS A 177 -10.47 12.77 -21.13
CA LYS A 177 -10.07 13.73 -20.10
C LYS A 177 -8.64 13.47 -19.65
N GLU A 178 -7.93 14.53 -19.29
CA GLU A 178 -6.69 14.37 -18.54
C GLU A 178 -7.00 13.76 -17.17
N GLY A 179 -6.58 12.51 -16.99
CA GLY A 179 -6.68 11.83 -15.71
C GLY A 179 -5.70 12.44 -14.70
N LYS A 180 -6.15 12.60 -13.46
CA LYS A 180 -5.27 13.01 -12.36
C LYS A 180 -4.16 11.98 -12.12
N THR A 181 -2.95 12.46 -11.88
CA THR A 181 -1.84 11.63 -11.43
C THR A 181 -1.68 11.76 -9.91
N TYR A 182 -1.50 10.62 -9.25
CA TYR A 182 -1.26 10.55 -7.81
C TYR A 182 0.13 9.98 -7.57
N ALA A 183 0.82 10.48 -6.55
CA ALA A 183 2.13 9.97 -6.17
C ALA A 183 2.04 8.56 -5.54
N VAL A 184 0.88 8.21 -4.98
CA VAL A 184 0.55 6.85 -4.52
C VAL A 184 -0.45 6.23 -5.47
N ASN A 185 -0.13 5.05 -5.99
CA ASN A 185 -1.09 4.27 -6.76
C ASN A 185 -2.30 3.84 -5.88
N PRO A 186 -3.54 4.30 -6.17
CA PRO A 186 -4.72 3.99 -5.36
C PRO A 186 -5.03 2.47 -5.25
N LEU A 187 -4.60 1.67 -6.23
CA LEU A 187 -4.82 0.22 -6.22
C LEU A 187 -4.02 -0.52 -5.15
N LEU A 188 -2.99 0.10 -4.58
CA LEU A 188 -2.25 -0.41 -3.41
C LEU A 188 -3.06 -0.30 -2.11
N LEU A 189 -4.11 0.53 -2.12
CA LEU A 189 -4.85 0.95 -0.94
C LEU A 189 -6.27 0.40 -0.88
N VAL A 190 -6.81 -0.09 -2.00
CA VAL A 190 -8.20 -0.55 -2.10
C VAL A 190 -8.26 -1.97 -2.64
N PHE A 191 -9.06 -2.80 -1.99
CA PHE A 191 -9.27 -4.20 -2.33
C PHE A 191 -10.76 -4.50 -2.46
N SER A 192 -11.13 -5.46 -3.30
CA SER A 192 -12.42 -6.11 -3.12
C SER A 192 -12.43 -6.91 -1.82
N THR A 193 -13.60 -7.11 -1.22
CA THR A 193 -13.74 -8.00 -0.04
C THR A 193 -13.23 -9.42 -0.27
N VAL A 194 -13.26 -9.95 -1.50
CA VAL A 194 -12.76 -11.30 -1.83
C VAL A 194 -11.24 -11.33 -1.76
N GLU A 195 -10.58 -10.36 -2.38
CA GLU A 195 -9.12 -10.28 -2.37
C GLU A 195 -8.57 -9.90 -0.98
N GLY A 196 -9.22 -8.94 -0.30
CA GLY A 196 -8.86 -8.61 1.08
C GLY A 196 -8.97 -9.82 2.00
N ALA A 197 -10.00 -10.65 1.82
CA ALA A 197 -10.14 -11.90 2.58
C ALA A 197 -8.97 -12.86 2.30
N ASP A 198 -8.59 -13.02 1.03
CA ASP A 198 -7.48 -13.88 0.67
C ASP A 198 -6.15 -13.39 1.29
N ILE A 199 -5.81 -12.12 1.10
CA ILE A 199 -4.56 -11.50 1.59
C ILE A 199 -4.43 -11.58 3.12
N TRP A 200 -5.52 -11.38 3.86
CA TRP A 200 -5.51 -11.44 5.34
C TRP A 200 -5.87 -12.82 5.92
N ASN A 201 -5.98 -13.85 5.08
CA ASN A 201 -6.36 -15.21 5.47
C ASN A 201 -7.66 -15.26 6.29
N ARG A 202 -8.71 -14.61 5.76
CA ARG A 202 -10.05 -14.55 6.35
C ARG A 202 -11.06 -15.17 5.40
N ASP A 203 -12.20 -15.56 5.96
CA ASP A 203 -13.36 -15.92 5.17
C ASP A 203 -13.94 -14.66 4.49
N SER A 204 -14.29 -14.78 3.21
CA SER A 204 -14.82 -13.65 2.43
C SER A 204 -16.17 -13.14 2.94
N GLY A 205 -16.99 -14.02 3.54
CA GLY A 205 -18.23 -13.66 4.20
C GLY A 205 -18.00 -12.79 5.43
N VAL A 206 -16.93 -13.04 6.20
CA VAL A 206 -16.55 -12.21 7.36
C VAL A 206 -16.17 -10.80 6.93
N VAL A 207 -15.30 -10.66 5.93
CA VAL A 207 -14.88 -9.34 5.42
C VAL A 207 -16.07 -8.60 4.80
N ARG A 208 -16.90 -9.31 4.02
CA ARG A 208 -18.14 -8.75 3.45
C ARG A 208 -19.15 -8.34 4.53
N SER A 209 -19.24 -9.07 5.64
CA SER A 209 -20.11 -8.73 6.77
C SER A 209 -19.62 -7.46 7.48
N ALA A 210 -18.31 -7.34 7.72
CA ALA A 210 -17.69 -6.15 8.29
C ALA A 210 -17.92 -4.92 7.40
N ALA A 211 -17.72 -5.08 6.08
CA ALA A 211 -18.04 -4.07 5.08
C ALA A 211 -19.55 -3.86 4.89
N GLY A 212 -20.40 -4.80 5.27
CA GLY A 212 -21.86 -4.66 5.20
C GLY A 212 -22.44 -3.91 6.40
N GLY A 213 -21.66 -3.71 7.47
CA GLY A 213 -22.13 -3.12 8.73
C GLY A 213 -22.84 -4.10 9.66
N ALA A 214 -22.70 -5.41 9.43
CA ALA A 214 -23.25 -6.45 10.30
C ALA A 214 -22.27 -6.81 11.45
N GLY A 215 -22.81 -7.29 12.58
CA GLY A 215 -22.01 -7.67 13.76
C GLY A 215 -21.78 -6.53 14.77
N HIS A 216 -20.88 -6.72 15.74
CA HIS A 216 -20.54 -5.71 16.75
C HIS A 216 -19.82 -4.50 16.15
N MET A 217 -20.01 -3.30 16.72
CA MET A 217 -19.45 -2.05 16.21
C MET A 217 -17.94 -2.10 15.95
N ASN A 218 -17.17 -2.73 16.85
CA ASN A 218 -15.72 -2.86 16.73
C ASN A 218 -15.25 -3.81 15.61
N ALA A 219 -16.16 -4.62 15.06
CA ALA A 219 -15.89 -5.53 13.94
C ALA A 219 -16.36 -4.95 12.59
N ARG A 220 -16.87 -3.71 12.58
CA ARG A 220 -17.36 -3.05 11.37
C ARG A 220 -16.30 -2.14 10.77
N MET A 221 -16.38 -1.97 9.46
CA MET A 221 -15.69 -0.90 8.75
C MET A 221 -16.50 0.38 8.88
N HIS A 222 -15.80 1.49 9.09
CA HIS A 222 -16.36 2.84 9.07
C HIS A 222 -16.77 3.24 7.64
N GLU A 223 -17.44 4.37 7.46
CA GLU A 223 -17.97 4.75 6.13
C GLU A 223 -16.84 5.10 5.15
N GLU A 224 -15.79 5.76 5.63
CA GLU A 224 -14.56 6.12 4.92
C GLU A 224 -13.65 4.92 4.62
N GLU A 225 -13.97 3.74 5.14
CA GLU A 225 -13.17 2.52 5.00
C GLU A 225 -13.74 1.54 3.96
N ARG A 226 -14.93 1.83 3.43
CA ARG A 226 -15.64 0.96 2.50
C ARG A 226 -16.44 1.73 1.46
N LYS A 227 -16.60 1.13 0.29
CA LYS A 227 -17.49 1.63 -0.76
C LYS A 227 -18.24 0.48 -1.41
N LYS A 228 -19.52 0.69 -1.69
CA LYS A 228 -20.32 -0.29 -2.41
C LYS A 228 -20.26 -0.04 -3.91
N SER A 229 -19.63 -0.95 -4.63
CA SER A 229 -19.54 -0.97 -6.08
C SER A 229 -20.43 -2.07 -6.65
N GLY A 230 -21.68 -1.74 -6.97
CA GLY A 230 -22.66 -2.71 -7.43
C GLY A 230 -22.94 -3.80 -6.38
N ARG A 231 -22.53 -5.05 -6.68
CA ARG A 231 -22.66 -6.19 -5.76
C ARG A 231 -21.43 -6.43 -4.89
N VAL A 232 -20.33 -5.74 -5.17
CA VAL A 232 -19.05 -5.89 -4.49
C VAL A 232 -18.83 -4.74 -3.52
N TRP A 233 -18.22 -5.05 -2.39
CA TRP A 233 -17.69 -4.05 -1.49
C TRP A 233 -16.19 -3.89 -1.76
N LEU A 234 -15.78 -2.63 -1.90
CA LEU A 234 -14.39 -2.21 -1.88
C LEU A 234 -14.05 -1.78 -0.46
N VAL A 235 -12.85 -2.10 -0.01
CA VAL A 235 -12.38 -1.87 1.36
C VAL A 235 -10.95 -1.35 1.34
N THR A 236 -10.60 -0.49 2.29
CA THR A 236 -9.25 0.07 2.36
C THR A 236 -8.26 -0.87 3.04
N ARG A 237 -6.98 -0.75 2.68
CA ARG A 237 -5.86 -1.43 3.35
C ARG A 237 -5.87 -1.15 4.85
N SER A 238 -6.07 0.11 5.23
CA SER A 238 -6.08 0.57 6.62
C SER A 238 -7.17 -0.14 7.44
N ALA A 239 -8.37 -0.30 6.87
CA ALA A 239 -9.47 -1.01 7.52
C ALA A 239 -9.15 -2.50 7.74
N MET A 240 -8.57 -3.15 6.72
CA MET A 240 -8.14 -4.54 6.80
C MET A 240 -7.07 -4.74 7.87
N GLU A 241 -6.08 -3.84 7.93
CA GLU A 241 -5.03 -3.87 8.94
C GLU A 241 -5.53 -3.62 10.36
N ARG A 242 -6.54 -2.75 10.50
CA ARG A 242 -7.18 -2.43 11.77
C ARG A 242 -7.96 -3.61 12.33
N LEU A 243 -8.79 -4.24 11.48
CA LEU A 243 -9.71 -5.30 11.91
C LEU A 243 -9.05 -6.68 11.98
N PHE A 244 -8.13 -6.97 11.07
CA PHE A 244 -7.63 -8.34 10.88
C PHE A 244 -6.14 -8.52 11.14
N GLY A 245 -5.38 -7.43 11.35
CA GLY A 245 -3.95 -7.46 11.64
C GLY A 245 -3.08 -7.39 10.38
N GLN A 246 -1.94 -8.08 10.36
CA GLN A 246 -1.01 -7.99 9.23
C GLN A 246 -1.45 -8.87 8.05
N ALA A 247 -1.23 -8.36 6.84
CA ALA A 247 -1.40 -9.14 5.61
C ALA A 247 -0.41 -10.31 5.55
N LEU A 248 -0.76 -11.37 4.81
CA LEU A 248 0.20 -12.40 4.42
C LEU A 248 1.15 -11.84 3.35
N PRO A 249 2.48 -11.79 3.59
CA PRO A 249 3.40 -11.12 2.67
C PRO A 249 3.37 -11.67 1.24
N ASN A 250 3.33 -13.00 1.08
CA ASN A 250 3.34 -13.63 -0.24
C ASN A 250 2.08 -13.27 -1.04
N LYS A 251 0.91 -13.28 -0.39
CA LYS A 251 -0.36 -12.93 -1.04
C LYS A 251 -0.44 -11.45 -1.36
N MET A 252 0.08 -10.59 -0.48
CA MET A 252 0.19 -9.16 -0.77
C MET A 252 1.10 -8.93 -1.99
N LYS A 253 2.30 -9.52 -2.01
CA LYS A 253 3.24 -9.39 -3.15
C LYS A 253 2.63 -9.89 -4.46
N GLU A 254 1.90 -11.00 -4.42
CA GLU A 254 1.18 -11.52 -5.58
C GLU A 254 0.10 -10.57 -6.06
N ALA A 255 -0.72 -10.03 -5.15
CA ALA A 255 -1.75 -9.05 -5.47
C ALA A 255 -1.17 -7.75 -6.02
N MET A 256 0.00 -7.30 -5.53
CA MET A 256 0.66 -6.08 -6.02
C MET A 256 1.47 -6.31 -7.30
N LYS A 257 1.56 -7.56 -7.81
CA LYS A 257 2.37 -7.86 -8.99
C LYS A 257 1.83 -7.13 -10.21
N GLY A 258 2.64 -6.21 -10.75
CA GLY A 258 2.28 -5.42 -11.93
C GLY A 258 1.68 -4.04 -11.62
N ILE A 259 1.67 -3.63 -10.35
CA ILE A 259 1.35 -2.28 -9.83
C ILE A 259 2.62 -1.67 -9.22
#